data_AF-A0A7X9B810-F1
#
_entry.id   AF-A0A7X9B810-F1
#
_cell.length_a   1.000
_cell.length_b   1.000
_cell.length_c   1.000
_cell.angle_alpha   90.00
_cell.angle_beta   90.00
_cell.angle_gamma   90.00
#
_symmetry.space_group_name_H-M   'P 1'
#
loop_
_entity.id
_entity.type
_entity.pdbx_description
1 polymer ?
#
loop_
_entity_poly.entity_id
_entity_poly.type
_entity_poly.pdbx_seq_one_letter_code
_entity_poly.pdbx_strand_id
1 'polypeptide(L)'
;GLGVLVEKDLSVKAAGGFLIQTLPDILDEDITKIEESLANAKPLSTLIDQGYTPEEIMREILSDFDMEITDKLDLEYLCDCSREKVEKVLVSLGEKEIIDMIEEDGKSEVNCHFCNTSYQFSKEDLQKILLTIKD
;
A
#
# COMPACT_ATOMS: atom_id res chain seq x y z
N GLY A 1 4.40 14.02 -8.72
CA GLY A 1 5.15 14.33 -7.49
C GLY A 1 4.64 13.49 -6.34
N LEU A 2 5.46 13.24 -5.33
CA LEU A 2 5.09 12.52 -4.10
C LEU A 2 5.54 13.32 -2.88
N GLY A 3 4.77 13.28 -1.79
CA GLY A 3 5.11 13.96 -0.56
C GLY A 3 4.54 13.25 0.66
N VAL A 4 5.37 13.12 1.70
CA VAL A 4 4.96 12.62 3.02
C VAL A 4 5.54 13.54 4.08
N LEU A 5 4.69 13.97 5.01
CA LEU A 5 5.05 14.75 6.18
C LEU A 5 4.83 13.87 7.42
N VAL A 6 5.87 13.73 8.24
CA VAL A 6 5.91 12.86 9.41
C VAL A 6 6.11 13.71 10.67
N GLU A 7 5.34 13.42 11.72
CA GLU A 7 5.45 14.08 13.02
C GLU A 7 6.64 13.55 13.84
N LYS A 8 6.95 14.24 14.95
CA LYS A 8 8.04 13.82 15.85
C LYS A 8 7.80 12.47 16.53
N ASP A 9 6.54 12.06 16.66
CA ASP A 9 6.14 10.76 17.20
C ASP A 9 6.12 9.65 16.13
N LEU A 10 6.63 9.93 14.92
CA LEU A 10 6.67 9.06 13.75
C LEU A 10 5.30 8.76 13.11
N SER A 11 4.21 9.41 13.55
CA SER A 11 2.94 9.34 12.85
C SER A 11 2.97 10.12 11.53
N VAL A 12 2.21 9.65 10.54
CA VAL A 12 2.07 10.35 9.26
C VAL A 12 1.06 11.49 9.44
N LYS A 13 1.51 12.73 9.24
CA LYS A 13 0.68 13.92 9.32
C LYS A 13 -0.12 14.17 8.04
N ALA A 14 0.58 14.06 6.91
CA ALA A 14 0.02 14.29 5.58
C ALA A 14 0.79 13.45 4.56
N ALA A 15 0.08 12.80 3.63
CA ALA A 15 0.71 12.01 2.57
C ALA A 15 -0.15 12.07 1.31
N GLY A 16 0.52 12.14 0.16
CA GLY A 16 -0.17 12.07 -1.13
C GLY A 16 0.75 12.24 -2.31
N GLY A 17 0.14 12.25 -3.49
CA GLY A 17 0.83 12.19 -4.76
C GLY A 17 -0.02 12.69 -5.90
N PHE A 18 0.63 13.03 -7.00
CA PHE A 18 0.00 13.19 -8.31
C PHE A 18 0.91 12.59 -9.40
N LEU A 19 0.29 12.16 -10.48
CA LEU A 19 0.97 11.72 -11.70
C LEU A 19 0.42 12.56 -12.85
N ILE A 20 1.32 13.21 -13.58
CA ILE A 20 0.98 13.91 -14.82
C ILE A 20 1.65 13.14 -15.94
N GLN A 21 0.86 12.79 -16.96
CA GLN A 21 1.34 12.06 -18.12
C GLN A 21 0.87 12.81 -19.37
N THR A 22 1.80 13.17 -20.22
CA THR A 22 1.50 13.76 -21.53
C THR A 22 1.06 12.66 -22.50
N LEU A 23 0.09 12.98 -23.36
CA LEU A 23 -0.39 12.08 -24.40
C LEU A 23 0.22 12.47 -25.76
N PRO A 24 0.14 11.59 -26.77
CA PRO A 24 0.53 11.95 -28.14
C PRO A 24 -0.19 13.22 -28.61
N ASP A 25 0.47 13.95 -29.51
CA ASP A 25 -0.03 15.18 -30.12
C ASP A 25 -0.19 16.38 -29.18
N ILE A 26 0.35 16.31 -27.94
CA ILE A 26 0.50 17.49 -27.09
C ILE A 26 1.46 18.51 -27.75
N LEU A 27 1.18 19.80 -27.57
CA LEU A 27 2.02 20.87 -28.09
C LEU A 27 3.23 21.11 -27.17
N ASP A 28 4.40 21.42 -27.75
CA ASP A 28 5.62 21.73 -26.99
C ASP A 28 5.42 22.92 -26.04
N GLU A 29 4.57 23.88 -26.41
CA GLU A 29 4.22 25.02 -25.55
C GLU A 29 3.49 24.59 -24.27
N ASP A 30 2.63 23.58 -24.36
CA ASP A 30 1.87 23.08 -23.21
C ASP A 30 2.76 22.24 -22.31
N ILE A 31 3.71 21.48 -22.88
CA ILE A 31 4.76 20.81 -22.11
C ILE A 31 5.55 21.85 -21.30
N THR A 32 5.96 22.95 -21.93
CA THR A 32 6.73 24.01 -21.27
C THR A 32 5.95 24.60 -20.09
N LYS A 33 4.65 24.89 -20.27
CA LYS A 33 3.78 25.41 -19.17
C LYS A 33 3.68 24.42 -18.01
N ILE A 34 3.55 23.13 -18.30
CA ILE A 34 3.50 22.09 -17.25
C ILE A 34 4.81 22.06 -16.47
N GLU A 35 5.96 22.10 -17.16
CA GLU A 35 7.28 22.10 -16.53
C GLU A 35 7.49 23.34 -15.64
N GLU A 36 7.13 24.52 -16.13
CA GLU A 36 7.21 25.78 -15.38
C GLU A 36 6.31 25.75 -14.14
N SER A 37 5.08 25.25 -14.29
CA SER A 37 4.15 25.16 -13.16
C SER A 37 4.64 24.18 -12.09
N LEU A 38 5.20 23.04 -12.50
CA LEU A 38 5.79 22.06 -11.59
C LEU A 38 7.04 22.60 -10.88
N ALA A 39 7.86 23.39 -11.57
CA ALA A 39 9.05 24.01 -10.97
C ALA A 39 8.71 25.02 -9.87
N ASN A 40 7.55 25.67 -9.97
CA ASN A 40 7.08 26.68 -9.01
C ASN A 40 6.08 26.15 -7.97
N ALA A 41 5.69 24.88 -8.07
CA ALA A 41 4.70 24.28 -7.19
C ALA A 41 5.20 24.22 -5.73
N LYS A 42 4.30 24.51 -4.78
CA LYS A 42 4.58 24.32 -3.36
C LYS A 42 4.78 22.82 -3.06
N PRO A 43 5.53 22.47 -1.99
CA PRO A 43 5.66 21.08 -1.56
C PRO A 43 4.29 20.44 -1.34
N LEU A 44 4.06 19.30 -1.99
CA LEU A 44 2.77 18.62 -2.00
C LEU A 44 2.25 18.28 -0.59
N SER A 45 3.13 17.78 0.27
CA SER A 45 2.76 17.43 1.64
C SER A 45 2.31 18.63 2.48
N THR A 46 2.81 19.84 2.18
CA THR A 46 2.35 21.08 2.82
C THR A 46 0.93 21.45 2.39
N LEU A 47 0.59 21.30 1.11
CA LEU A 47 -0.76 21.56 0.62
C LEU A 47 -1.78 20.59 1.24
N ILE A 48 -1.41 19.31 1.35
CA ILE A 48 -2.25 18.29 1.98
C ILE A 48 -2.42 18.59 3.48
N ASP A 49 -1.34 18.98 4.18
CA ASP A 49 -1.42 19.39 5.60
C ASP A 49 -2.31 20.62 5.82
N GLN A 50 -2.41 21.50 4.81
CA GLN A 50 -3.33 22.65 4.82
C GLN A 50 -4.79 22.28 4.50
N GLY A 51 -5.07 21.01 4.20
CA GLY A 51 -6.41 20.51 3.93
C GLY A 51 -6.87 20.64 2.48
N TYR A 52 -5.95 20.91 1.54
CA TYR A 52 -6.30 20.96 0.13
C TYR A 52 -6.70 19.57 -0.36
N THR A 53 -7.79 19.51 -1.12
CA THR A 53 -8.23 18.32 -1.84
C THR A 53 -7.33 18.02 -3.04
N PRO A 54 -7.27 16.77 -3.54
CA PRO A 54 -6.51 16.45 -4.75
C PRO A 54 -6.85 17.36 -5.95
N GLU A 55 -8.13 17.72 -6.11
CA GLU A 55 -8.60 18.58 -7.19
C GLU A 55 -8.16 20.03 -7.03
N GLU A 56 -8.12 20.55 -5.81
CA GLU A 56 -7.60 21.89 -5.53
C GLU A 56 -6.08 21.95 -5.78
N ILE A 57 -5.35 20.91 -5.38
CA ILE A 57 -3.91 20.80 -5.65
C ILE A 57 -3.66 20.77 -7.17
N MET A 58 -4.40 19.96 -7.92
CA MET A 58 -4.24 19.89 -9.37
C MET A 58 -4.62 21.20 -10.06
N ARG A 59 -5.63 21.93 -9.58
CA ARG A 59 -5.96 23.28 -10.08
C ARG A 59 -4.88 24.30 -9.77
N GLU A 60 -4.20 24.19 -8.63
CA GLU A 60 -3.06 25.07 -8.31
C GLU A 60 -1.85 24.76 -9.22
N ILE A 61 -1.60 23.47 -9.50
CA ILE A 61 -0.45 23.05 -10.31
C ILE A 61 -0.69 23.22 -11.82
N LEU A 62 -1.91 23.02 -12.32
CA LEU A 62 -2.24 23.07 -13.74
C LEU A 62 -3.21 24.20 -14.06
N SER A 63 -3.01 25.37 -13.45
CA SER A 63 -3.95 26.49 -13.52
C SER A 63 -4.22 27.04 -14.94
N ASP A 64 -3.30 26.79 -15.88
CA ASP A 64 -3.43 27.18 -17.29
C ASP A 64 -4.26 26.19 -18.14
N PHE A 65 -4.71 25.09 -17.55
CA PHE A 65 -5.41 24.02 -18.25
C PHE A 65 -6.82 23.82 -17.70
N ASP A 66 -7.77 23.57 -18.60
CA ASP A 66 -9.12 23.16 -18.22
C ASP A 66 -9.10 21.71 -17.72
N MET A 67 -9.39 21.52 -16.44
CA MET A 67 -9.41 20.21 -15.80
C MET A 67 -10.83 19.66 -15.70
N GLU A 68 -11.05 18.47 -16.26
CA GLU A 68 -12.25 17.68 -16.07
C GLU A 68 -11.99 16.55 -15.06
N ILE A 69 -12.88 16.40 -14.08
CA ILE A 69 -12.82 15.28 -13.13
C ILE A 69 -13.67 14.14 -13.65
N THR A 70 -13.01 13.04 -14.03
CA THR A 70 -13.68 11.87 -14.63
C THR A 70 -14.24 10.89 -13.61
N ASP A 71 -13.54 10.70 -12.48
CA ASP A 71 -13.92 9.74 -11.45
C ASP A 71 -13.29 10.09 -10.09
N LYS A 72 -13.83 9.54 -9.00
CA LYS A 72 -13.28 9.61 -7.64
C LYS A 72 -13.41 8.27 -6.95
N LEU A 73 -12.31 7.82 -6.36
CA LEU A 73 -12.28 6.59 -5.58
C LEU A 73 -11.71 6.87 -4.20
N ASP A 74 -12.41 6.37 -3.18
CA ASP A 74 -11.89 6.33 -1.82
C ASP A 74 -10.77 5.29 -1.73
N LEU A 75 -9.68 5.66 -1.06
CA LEU A 75 -8.52 4.80 -0.86
C LEU A 75 -8.48 4.31 0.58
N GLU A 76 -8.27 3.01 0.74
CA GLU A 76 -8.04 2.37 2.03
C GLU A 76 -6.83 1.44 1.96
N TYR A 77 -6.17 1.26 3.09
CA TYR A 77 -5.17 0.21 3.23
C TYR A 77 -5.89 -1.12 3.46
N LEU A 78 -5.69 -2.08 2.55
CA LEU A 78 -6.27 -3.41 2.64
C LEU A 78 -5.21 -4.48 2.36
N CYS A 79 -5.09 -5.46 3.24
CA CYS A 79 -4.34 -6.69 3.00
C CYS A 79 -5.30 -7.88 2.97
N ASP A 80 -5.16 -8.72 1.95
CA ASP A 80 -6.05 -9.86 1.71
C ASP A 80 -5.56 -11.16 2.38
N CYS A 81 -4.55 -11.09 3.23
CA CYS A 81 -4.08 -12.24 3.99
C CYS A 81 -5.18 -12.77 4.92
N SER A 82 -5.21 -14.08 5.12
CA SER A 82 -6.16 -14.71 6.02
C SER A 82 -5.54 -15.96 6.63
N ARG A 83 -6.12 -16.44 7.73
CA ARG A 83 -5.67 -17.68 8.37
C ARG A 83 -5.68 -18.85 7.40
N GLU A 84 -6.73 -18.98 6.59
CA GLU A 84 -6.87 -20.05 5.58
C GLU A 84 -5.74 -19.99 4.53
N LYS A 85 -5.38 -18.78 4.05
CA LYS A 85 -4.26 -18.62 3.12
C LYS A 85 -2.93 -19.02 3.77
N VAL A 86 -2.74 -18.65 5.03
CA VAL A 86 -1.54 -19.01 5.80
C VAL A 86 -1.46 -20.52 6.08
N GLU A 87 -2.59 -21.17 6.36
CA GLU A 87 -2.66 -22.64 6.51
C GLU A 87 -2.21 -23.35 5.24
N LYS A 88 -2.61 -22.87 4.06
CA LYS A 88 -2.14 -23.42 2.76
C LYS A 88 -0.63 -23.26 2.59
N VAL A 89 -0.05 -22.17 3.08
CA VAL A 89 1.41 -21.99 3.09
C VAL A 89 2.06 -23.02 4.00
N LEU A 90 1.53 -23.25 5.21
CA LEU A 90 2.04 -24.28 6.13
C LEU A 90 1.95 -25.68 5.53
N VAL A 91 0.83 -26.03 4.88
CA VAL A 91 0.67 -27.29 4.13
C VAL A 91 1.78 -27.46 3.09
N SER A 92 2.15 -26.38 2.38
CA SER A 92 3.17 -26.43 1.32
C SER A 92 4.61 -26.66 1.82
N LEU A 93 4.87 -26.48 3.12
CA LEU A 93 6.18 -26.79 3.72
C LEU A 93 6.43 -28.31 3.82
N GLY A 94 5.37 -29.11 3.86
CA GLY A 94 5.43 -30.55 3.94
C GLY A 94 5.46 -31.11 5.36
N GLU A 95 5.23 -32.42 5.47
CA GLU A 95 5.02 -33.12 6.75
C GLU A 95 6.18 -32.94 7.73
N LYS A 96 7.41 -33.03 7.25
CA LYS A 96 8.60 -32.97 8.12
C LYS A 96 8.68 -31.65 8.87
N GLU A 97 8.56 -30.53 8.17
CA GLU A 97 8.65 -29.19 8.77
C GLU A 97 7.54 -28.97 9.81
N ILE A 98 6.33 -29.47 9.54
CA ILE A 98 5.21 -29.37 10.50
C ILE A 98 5.43 -30.23 11.75
N ILE A 99 6.00 -31.43 11.60
CA ILE A 99 6.38 -32.28 12.74
C ILE A 99 7.45 -31.58 13.59
N ASP A 100 8.49 -31.04 12.95
CA ASP A 100 9.57 -30.34 13.64
C ASP A 100 9.01 -29.15 14.46
N MET A 101 8.08 -28.36 13.90
CA MET A 101 7.37 -27.29 14.63
C MET A 101 6.55 -27.79 15.84
N ILE A 102 5.95 -28.97 15.74
CA ILE A 102 5.15 -29.57 16.83
C ILE A 102 6.04 -30.11 17.95
N GLU A 103 7.18 -30.70 17.61
CA GLU A 103 8.08 -31.37 18.57
C GLU A 103 9.00 -30.38 19.28
N GLU A 104 9.53 -29.38 18.58
CA GLU A 104 10.47 -28.42 19.14
C GLU A 104 9.76 -27.30 19.91
N ASP A 105 8.77 -26.65 19.30
CA ASP A 105 8.13 -25.46 19.84
C ASP A 105 6.70 -25.69 20.34
N GLY A 106 6.02 -26.72 19.84
CA GLY A 106 4.63 -27.03 20.18
C GLY A 106 3.60 -26.00 19.69
N LYS A 107 4.04 -25.03 18.89
CA LYS A 107 3.23 -23.96 18.29
C LYS A 107 4.01 -23.34 17.14
N SER A 108 3.33 -22.58 16.30
CA SER A 108 3.97 -21.77 15.25
C SER A 108 3.33 -20.38 15.18
N GLU A 109 4.13 -19.39 14.79
CA GLU A 109 3.68 -18.04 14.52
C GLU A 109 4.11 -17.67 13.10
N VAL A 110 3.14 -17.33 12.26
CA VAL A 110 3.40 -16.88 10.90
C VAL A 110 3.01 -15.42 10.78
N ASN A 111 3.99 -14.59 10.40
CA ASN A 111 3.78 -13.16 10.18
C ASN A 111 3.56 -12.89 8.69
N CYS A 112 2.46 -12.20 8.36
CA CYS A 112 2.27 -11.71 6.99
C CYS A 112 3.27 -10.60 6.70
N HIS A 113 4.16 -10.79 5.73
CA HIS A 113 5.17 -9.78 5.39
C HIS A 113 4.62 -8.48 4.76
N PHE A 114 3.33 -8.43 4.42
CA PHE A 114 2.70 -7.23 3.84
C PHE A 114 2.04 -6.33 4.88
N CYS A 115 1.22 -6.90 5.78
CA CYS A 115 0.50 -6.14 6.79
C CYS A 115 0.99 -6.38 8.23
N ASN A 116 1.97 -7.27 8.40
CA ASN A 116 2.54 -7.63 9.69
C ASN A 116 1.52 -8.25 10.68
N THR A 117 0.39 -8.76 10.18
CA THR A 117 -0.54 -9.54 11.00
C THR A 117 0.12 -10.86 11.40
N SER A 118 0.08 -11.15 12.71
CA SER A 118 0.59 -12.38 13.30
C SER A 118 -0.51 -13.44 13.41
N TYR A 119 -0.28 -14.60 12.80
CA TYR A 119 -1.17 -15.76 12.84
C TYR A 119 -0.55 -16.84 13.72
N GLN A 120 -1.18 -17.10 14.87
CA GLN A 120 -0.73 -18.15 15.79
C GLN A 120 -1.42 -19.48 15.51
N PHE A 121 -0.65 -20.56 15.50
CA PHE A 121 -1.11 -21.93 15.33
C PHE A 121 -0.72 -22.72 16.56
N SER A 122 -1.71 -23.28 17.26
CA SER A 122 -1.45 -24.17 18.39
C SER A 122 -0.99 -25.54 17.89
N LYS A 123 -0.52 -26.39 18.81
CA LYS A 123 -0.21 -27.80 18.51
C LYS A 123 -1.39 -28.51 17.84
N GLU A 124 -2.61 -28.28 18.32
CA GLU A 124 -3.83 -28.88 17.76
C GLU A 124 -4.10 -28.40 16.33
N ASP A 125 -3.79 -27.14 16.03
CA ASP A 125 -3.94 -26.62 14.67
C ASP A 125 -2.91 -27.22 13.72
N LEU A 126 -1.65 -27.33 14.16
CA LEU A 126 -0.58 -27.98 13.38
C LEU A 126 -0.88 -29.47 13.15
N GLN A 127 -1.47 -30.16 14.12
CA GLN A 127 -1.94 -31.53 13.95
C GLN A 127 -3.04 -31.65 12.90
N LYS A 128 -3.98 -30.71 12.83
CA LYS A 128 -5.00 -30.67 11.77
C LYS A 128 -4.35 -30.45 10.40
N ILE A 129 -3.42 -29.51 10.31
CA ILE A 129 -2.66 -29.24 9.07
C ILE A 129 -1.91 -30.51 8.61
N LEU A 130 -1.29 -31.23 9.55
CA LEU A 130 -0.58 -32.48 9.27
C LEU A 130 -1.49 -33.57 8.69
N LEU A 131 -2.75 -33.65 9.16
CA LEU A 131 -3.74 -34.58 8.58
C LEU A 131 -4.05 -34.20 7.13
N THR A 132 -4.23 -32.91 6.83
CA THR A 132 -4.50 -32.41 5.48
C THR A 132 -3.37 -32.69 4.49
N ILE A 133 -2.11 -32.76 4.95
CA ILE A 133 -0.95 -33.10 4.08
C ILE A 133 -0.98 -34.59 3.66
N LYS A 134 -1.61 -35.46 4.45
CA LYS A 134 -1.63 -36.91 4.24
C LYS A 134 -2.77 -37.38 3.33
N ASP A 135 -3.72 -36.50 3.03
CA ASP A 135 -4.82 -36.71 2.09
C ASP A 135 -4.40 -36.37 0.65
#